data_AF-A0A550GM06-F1
#
_entry.id   AF-A0A550GM06-F1
#
_cell.length_a   1.000
_cell.length_b   1.000
_cell.length_c   1.000
_cell.angle_alpha   90.00
_cell.angle_beta   90.00
_cell.angle_gamma   90.00
#
_symmetry.space_group_name_H-M   'P 1'
#
loop_
_entity.id
_entity.type
_entity.pdbx_description
1 polymer ?
#
loop_
_entity_poly.entity_id
_entity_poly.type
_entity_poly.pdbx_seq_one_letter_code
_entity_poly.pdbx_strand_id
1 'polypeptide(L)'
;MLESCEKHDEPVFIVVLQEILSRIKEISGCQSCGIRLSKDGDFPFYIHEGLPDFFLKRENSLLVRDENDNIVYDQNYHPLLDCMCGNIIKSHFNPSFPFFSKKGSFWTNSTTLLISSLTEEQKKFIGPTRNLCNYSGYESVALIPLKTGTGVIGLVHLADPRENMFTVERITELEQVVEESASMIEHADKITEKLLKIDQIISAARE
;
A
#
# COMPACT_ATOMS: atom_id res chain seq x y z
N MET A 1 -23.42 -2.85 5.70
CA MET A 1 -21.99 -2.69 6.07
C MET A 1 -21.20 -4.00 6.09
N LEU A 2 -21.83 -5.18 5.97
CA LEU A 2 -21.13 -6.46 5.82
C LEU A 2 -20.74 -6.79 4.36
N GLU A 3 -21.31 -6.08 3.37
CA GLU A 3 -21.18 -6.41 1.94
C GLU A 3 -19.82 -6.08 1.31
N SER A 4 -19.00 -5.16 1.88
CA SER A 4 -17.72 -4.81 1.24
C SER A 4 -16.62 -5.83 1.48
N CYS A 5 -16.72 -6.65 2.55
CA CYS A 5 -15.70 -7.64 2.89
C CYS A 5 -15.79 -8.89 2.00
N GLU A 6 -17.01 -9.42 1.78
CA GLU A 6 -17.22 -10.62 0.94
C GLU A 6 -16.91 -10.38 -0.54
N LYS A 7 -16.96 -9.11 -0.98
CA LYS A 7 -16.72 -8.73 -2.36
C LYS A 7 -15.29 -9.02 -2.81
N HIS A 8 -14.29 -8.74 -1.99
CA HIS A 8 -12.91 -8.90 -2.40
C HIS A 8 -12.39 -10.35 -2.30
N ASP A 9 -13.22 -11.26 -1.76
CA ASP A 9 -12.96 -12.71 -1.75
C ASP A 9 -13.39 -13.41 -3.06
N GLU A 10 -13.97 -12.67 -4.02
CA GLU A 10 -14.35 -13.24 -5.32
C GLU A 10 -13.09 -13.63 -6.13
N PRO A 11 -13.03 -14.87 -6.67
CA PRO A 11 -11.91 -15.39 -7.45
C PRO A 11 -11.31 -14.44 -8.51
N VAL A 12 -12.12 -13.71 -9.26
CA VAL A 12 -11.71 -12.77 -10.31
C VAL A 12 -10.90 -11.63 -9.72
N PHE A 13 -11.32 -11.04 -8.60
CA PHE A 13 -10.60 -9.95 -7.96
C PHE A 13 -9.22 -10.41 -7.49
N ILE A 14 -9.17 -11.58 -6.85
CA ILE A 14 -7.93 -12.20 -6.36
C ILE A 14 -6.96 -12.51 -7.50
N VAL A 15 -7.45 -13.11 -8.59
CA VAL A 15 -6.63 -13.45 -9.76
C VAL A 15 -6.03 -12.20 -10.39
N VAL A 16 -6.81 -11.12 -10.53
CA VAL A 16 -6.29 -9.85 -11.06
C VAL A 16 -5.17 -9.30 -10.17
N LEU A 17 -5.35 -9.30 -8.85
CA LEU A 17 -4.32 -8.85 -7.92
C LEU A 17 -3.06 -9.72 -7.95
N GLN A 18 -3.20 -11.04 -8.09
CA GLN A 18 -2.08 -11.97 -8.27
C GLN A 18 -1.26 -11.65 -9.52
N GLU A 19 -1.94 -11.44 -10.65
CA GLU A 19 -1.30 -11.14 -11.93
C GLU A 19 -0.58 -9.78 -11.89
N ILE A 20 -1.17 -8.77 -11.24
CA ILE A 20 -0.57 -7.46 -11.03
C ILE A 20 0.67 -7.57 -10.13
N LEU A 21 0.53 -8.22 -8.98
CA LEU A 21 1.62 -8.39 -8.01
C LEU A 21 2.84 -9.06 -8.65
N SER A 22 2.61 -10.14 -9.41
CA SER A 22 3.65 -10.91 -10.08
C SER A 22 4.45 -10.03 -11.06
N ARG A 23 3.76 -9.26 -11.93
CA ARG A 23 4.42 -8.37 -12.90
C ARG A 23 5.18 -7.24 -12.25
N ILE A 24 4.61 -6.63 -11.20
CA ILE A 24 5.27 -5.57 -10.44
C ILE A 24 6.53 -6.12 -9.75
N LYS A 25 6.44 -7.31 -9.15
CA LYS A 25 7.59 -7.95 -8.51
C LYS A 25 8.69 -8.24 -9.54
N GLU A 26 8.32 -8.82 -10.68
CA GLU A 26 9.24 -9.13 -11.78
C GLU A 26 9.99 -7.88 -12.27
N ILE A 27 9.27 -6.81 -12.62
CA ILE A 27 9.92 -5.58 -13.13
C ILE A 27 10.73 -4.86 -12.04
N SER A 28 10.30 -4.93 -10.77
CA SER A 28 11.04 -4.29 -9.68
C SER A 28 12.38 -4.98 -9.38
N GLY A 29 12.45 -6.31 -9.56
CA GLY A 29 13.57 -7.14 -9.13
C GLY A 29 13.77 -7.19 -7.59
N CYS A 30 12.78 -6.73 -6.82
CA CYS A 30 12.81 -6.72 -5.36
C CYS A 30 12.48 -8.10 -4.80
N GLN A 31 13.10 -8.45 -3.66
CA GLN A 31 12.79 -9.67 -2.92
C GLN A 31 11.32 -9.72 -2.50
N SER A 32 10.78 -8.58 -2.04
CA SER A 32 9.43 -8.49 -1.49
C SER A 32 8.58 -7.48 -2.23
N CYS A 33 7.33 -7.86 -2.50
CA CYS A 33 6.30 -7.00 -3.06
C CYS A 33 4.98 -7.25 -2.32
N GLY A 34 4.22 -6.19 -2.08
CA GLY A 34 2.88 -6.28 -1.49
C GLY A 34 1.96 -5.21 -2.01
N ILE A 35 0.68 -5.54 -2.16
CA ILE A 35 -0.38 -4.60 -2.49
C ILE A 35 -1.23 -4.41 -1.25
N ARG A 36 -1.30 -3.18 -0.75
CA ARG A 36 -2.23 -2.78 0.29
C ARG A 36 -3.45 -2.12 -0.32
N LEU A 37 -4.64 -2.47 0.16
CA LEU A 37 -5.91 -1.88 -0.28
C LEU A 37 -6.74 -1.47 0.92
N SER A 38 -7.60 -0.47 0.74
CA SER A 38 -8.53 -0.02 1.78
C SER A 38 -9.47 -1.15 2.21
N LYS A 39 -9.53 -1.42 3.52
CA LYS A 39 -10.44 -2.37 4.15
C LYS A 39 -10.85 -1.84 5.51
N ASP A 40 -12.14 -1.54 5.68
CA ASP A 40 -12.74 -1.10 6.95
C ASP A 40 -12.01 0.11 7.61
N GLY A 41 -11.49 1.03 6.80
CA GLY A 41 -10.76 2.21 7.26
C GLY A 41 -9.25 1.98 7.51
N ASP A 42 -8.77 0.76 7.33
CA ASP A 42 -7.35 0.37 7.37
C ASP A 42 -6.84 0.02 5.96
N PHE A 43 -5.56 -0.32 5.86
CA PHE A 43 -4.87 -0.68 4.61
C PHE A 43 -3.96 -1.91 4.81
N PRO A 44 -4.54 -3.09 5.04
CA PRO A 44 -3.79 -4.34 5.15
C PRO A 44 -3.14 -4.71 3.81
N PHE A 45 -2.12 -5.57 3.89
CA PHE A 45 -1.62 -6.28 2.71
C PHE A 45 -2.71 -7.23 2.23
N TYR A 46 -3.32 -6.89 1.10
CA TYR A 46 -4.34 -7.72 0.47
C TYR A 46 -3.70 -8.95 -0.19
N ILE A 47 -2.57 -8.73 -0.85
CA ILE A 47 -1.71 -9.79 -1.37
C ILE A 47 -0.25 -9.37 -1.26
N HIS A 48 0.63 -10.35 -1.06
CA HIS A 48 2.06 -10.12 -1.00
C HIS A 48 2.85 -11.36 -1.42
N GLU A 49 4.12 -11.15 -1.75
CA GLU A 49 5.10 -12.19 -2.02
C GLU A 49 6.46 -11.74 -1.47
N GLY A 50 7.13 -12.62 -0.73
CA GLY A 50 8.46 -12.34 -0.14
C GLY A 50 8.46 -11.61 1.20
N LEU A 51 7.30 -11.10 1.66
CA LEU A 51 7.16 -10.54 3.01
C LEU A 51 7.09 -11.67 4.06
N PRO A 52 7.94 -11.66 5.10
CA PRO A 52 7.94 -12.71 6.12
C PRO A 52 6.80 -12.53 7.15
N ASP A 53 6.34 -13.63 7.75
CA ASP A 53 5.20 -13.63 8.69
C ASP A 53 5.35 -12.65 9.85
N PHE A 54 6.57 -12.50 10.39
CA PHE A 54 6.81 -11.57 11.49
C PHE A 54 6.60 -10.11 11.08
N PHE A 55 6.87 -9.77 9.81
CA PHE A 55 6.61 -8.46 9.25
C PHE A 55 5.12 -8.23 9.14
N LEU A 56 4.40 -9.17 8.54
CA LEU A 56 2.95 -9.10 8.35
C LEU A 56 2.20 -8.95 9.68
N LYS A 57 2.56 -9.74 10.71
CA LYS A 57 1.92 -9.65 12.04
C LYS A 57 1.96 -8.25 12.66
N ARG A 58 2.94 -7.42 12.29
CA ARG A 58 3.14 -6.08 12.84
C ARG A 58 2.74 -4.97 11.89
N GLU A 59 2.86 -5.19 10.59
CA GLU A 59 2.64 -4.17 9.56
C GLU A 59 1.28 -4.30 8.87
N ASN A 60 0.53 -5.39 9.06
CA ASN A 60 -0.74 -5.59 8.35
C ASN A 60 -1.85 -4.62 8.76
N SER A 61 -1.65 -3.80 9.81
CA SER A 61 -2.50 -2.65 10.12
C SER A 61 -1.68 -1.37 10.07
N LEU A 62 -2.22 -0.33 9.46
CA LEU A 62 -1.69 1.03 9.51
C LEU A 62 -2.39 1.88 10.57
N LEU A 63 -3.52 1.43 11.13
CA LEU A 63 -4.25 2.17 12.15
C LEU A 63 -3.38 2.47 13.37
N VAL A 64 -3.37 3.75 13.78
CA VAL A 64 -2.82 4.18 15.07
C VAL A 64 -3.79 3.77 16.16
N ARG A 65 -3.26 3.16 17.22
CA ARG A 65 -4.01 2.78 18.42
C ARG A 65 -3.48 3.47 19.66
N ASP A 66 -4.38 3.82 20.58
CA ASP A 66 -4.02 4.36 21.88
C ASP A 66 -3.58 3.26 22.86
N GLU A 67 -3.26 3.64 24.10
CA GLU A 67 -2.86 2.71 25.17
C GLU A 67 -3.93 1.67 25.56
N ASN A 68 -5.19 1.91 25.20
CA ASN A 68 -6.33 1.03 25.45
C ASN A 68 -6.73 0.23 24.19
N ASP A 69 -5.88 0.22 23.16
CA ASP A 69 -6.10 -0.45 21.88
C ASP A 69 -7.24 0.15 21.02
N ASN A 70 -7.71 1.37 21.33
CA ASN A 70 -8.72 2.05 20.51
C ASN A 70 -8.11 2.75 19.31
N ILE A 71 -8.82 2.77 18.19
CA ILE A 71 -8.41 3.52 16.99
C ILE A 71 -8.40 5.02 17.31
N VAL A 72 -7.30 5.69 16.96
CA VAL A 72 -7.18 7.13 17.08
C VAL A 72 -7.67 7.79 15.79
N TYR A 73 -8.49 8.83 15.93
CA TYR A 73 -9.06 9.59 14.81
C TYR A 73 -8.51 11.01 14.77
N ASP A 74 -8.47 11.60 13.57
CA ASP A 74 -8.23 13.03 13.39
C ASP A 74 -9.47 13.87 13.71
N GLN A 75 -9.32 15.18 13.64
CA GLN A 75 -10.39 16.16 13.89
C GLN A 75 -11.60 16.03 12.95
N ASN A 76 -11.45 15.34 11.82
CA ASN A 76 -12.51 15.08 10.84
C ASN A 76 -13.08 13.66 10.97
N TYR A 77 -12.76 12.95 12.06
CA TYR A 77 -13.16 11.55 12.30
C TYR A 77 -12.62 10.55 11.27
N HIS A 78 -11.49 10.85 10.62
CA HIS A 78 -10.78 9.84 9.84
C HIS A 78 -9.74 9.12 10.70
N PRO A 79 -9.59 7.80 10.58
CA PRO A 79 -8.55 7.07 11.30
C PRO A 79 -7.16 7.63 11.01
N LEU A 80 -6.33 7.76 12.05
CA LEU A 80 -4.92 8.05 11.89
C LEU A 80 -4.21 6.80 11.36
N LEU A 81 -3.35 7.02 10.35
CA LEU A 81 -2.52 5.98 9.76
C LEU A 81 -1.07 6.27 10.10
N ASP A 82 -0.36 5.27 10.58
CA ASP A 82 1.03 5.34 10.99
C ASP A 82 1.98 5.01 9.84
N CYS A 83 3.25 5.33 10.03
CA CYS A 83 4.37 5.04 9.14
C CYS A 83 4.31 5.75 7.78
N MET A 84 5.38 5.60 6.99
CA MET A 84 5.48 6.17 5.65
C MET A 84 4.39 5.65 4.71
N CYS A 85 3.91 4.40 4.90
CA CYS A 85 2.77 3.86 4.16
C CYS A 85 1.51 4.72 4.37
N GLY A 86 1.22 5.10 5.62
CA GLY A 86 0.10 5.98 5.96
C GLY A 86 0.23 7.36 5.31
N ASN A 87 1.43 7.93 5.29
CA ASN A 87 1.71 9.19 4.61
C ASN A 87 1.40 9.12 3.11
N ILE A 88 1.83 8.05 2.42
CA ILE A 88 1.56 7.87 0.99
C ILE A 88 0.06 7.70 0.72
N ILE A 89 -0.64 6.90 1.52
CA ILE A 89 -2.10 6.71 1.40
C ILE A 89 -2.85 8.03 1.58
N LYS A 90 -2.46 8.85 2.56
CA LYS A 90 -3.06 10.17 2.81
C LYS A 90 -2.59 11.25 1.84
N SER A 91 -1.76 10.91 0.84
CA SER A 91 -1.11 11.87 -0.04
C SER A 91 -0.34 12.97 0.71
N HIS A 92 0.18 12.65 1.89
CA HIS A 92 1.00 13.52 2.73
C HIS A 92 2.47 13.37 2.35
N PHE A 93 2.90 14.11 1.33
CA PHE A 93 4.29 14.11 0.85
C PHE A 93 4.74 15.51 0.45
N ASN A 94 6.06 15.73 0.43
CA ASN A 94 6.66 16.98 -0.04
C ASN A 94 7.66 16.68 -1.17
N PRO A 95 7.37 17.05 -2.43
CA PRO A 95 8.25 16.75 -3.56
C PRO A 95 9.60 17.49 -3.52
N SER A 96 9.78 18.44 -2.60
CA SER A 96 11.09 19.07 -2.34
C SER A 96 12.02 18.20 -1.50
N PHE A 97 11.52 17.14 -0.85
CA PHE A 97 12.37 16.19 -0.12
C PHE A 97 12.90 15.11 -1.07
N PRO A 98 14.17 14.70 -0.92
CA PRO A 98 14.86 13.86 -1.90
C PRO A 98 14.32 12.43 -2.01
N PHE A 99 13.54 11.99 -1.02
CA PHE A 99 12.94 10.65 -0.95
C PHE A 99 11.48 10.60 -1.40
N PHE A 100 10.93 11.71 -1.93
CA PHE A 100 9.61 11.74 -2.55
C PHE A 100 9.68 12.06 -4.04
N SER A 101 8.87 11.38 -4.83
CA SER A 101 8.65 11.72 -6.23
C SER A 101 7.57 12.80 -6.39
N LYS A 102 7.52 13.42 -7.57
CA LYS A 102 6.42 14.36 -7.92
C LYS A 102 5.06 13.67 -7.99
N LYS A 103 5.02 12.37 -8.29
CA LYS A 103 3.79 11.58 -8.29
C LYS A 103 3.38 11.12 -6.88
N GLY A 104 4.15 11.46 -5.85
CA GLY A 104 3.82 11.16 -4.46
C GLY A 104 4.23 9.76 -4.02
N SER A 105 5.19 9.14 -4.70
CA SER A 105 5.83 7.92 -4.23
C SER A 105 6.93 8.25 -3.23
N PHE A 106 7.11 7.39 -2.24
CA PHE A 106 8.31 7.41 -1.39
C PHE A 106 9.30 6.37 -1.90
N TRP A 107 10.60 6.67 -1.86
CA TRP A 107 11.62 5.66 -2.07
C TRP A 107 12.93 6.00 -1.38
N THR A 108 13.68 4.96 -1.01
CA THR A 108 15.05 5.03 -0.49
C THR A 108 15.85 3.81 -0.94
N ASN A 109 17.17 4.01 -1.06
CA ASN A 109 18.14 2.95 -1.34
C ASN A 109 18.89 2.46 -0.09
N SER A 110 18.66 3.10 1.05
CA SER A 110 19.10 2.63 2.36
C SER A 110 18.20 3.24 3.42
N THR A 111 17.43 2.40 4.10
CA THR A 111 16.62 2.82 5.24
C THR A 111 17.50 3.20 6.42
N THR A 112 18.66 2.53 6.58
CA THR A 112 19.65 2.86 7.59
C THR A 112 20.20 4.27 7.40
N LEU A 113 20.66 4.61 6.19
CA LEU A 113 21.15 5.96 5.89
C LEU A 113 20.03 6.98 6.03
N LEU A 114 18.84 6.70 5.48
CA LEU A 114 17.69 7.60 5.58
C LEU A 114 17.42 7.99 7.04
N ILE A 115 17.25 7.01 7.93
CA ILE A 115 16.94 7.27 9.35
C ILE A 115 18.03 8.14 9.99
N SER A 116 19.30 7.89 9.67
CA SER A 116 20.43 8.64 10.22
C SER A 116 20.56 10.06 9.64
N SER A 117 20.08 10.30 8.42
CA SER A 117 20.31 11.54 7.67
C SER A 117 19.12 12.50 7.66
N LEU A 118 17.95 12.09 8.18
CA LEU A 118 16.77 12.95 8.24
C LEU A 118 17.04 14.21 9.08
N THR A 119 16.73 15.38 8.50
CA THR A 119 16.75 16.64 9.24
C THR A 119 15.60 16.71 10.23
N GLU A 120 15.70 17.58 11.24
CA GLU A 120 14.60 17.80 12.20
C GLU A 120 13.31 18.29 11.52
N GLU A 121 13.43 19.09 10.46
CA GLU A 121 12.28 19.49 9.63
C GLU A 121 11.62 18.28 8.96
N GLN A 122 12.41 17.40 8.35
CA GLN A 122 11.90 16.21 7.68
C GLN A 122 11.25 15.24 8.68
N LYS A 123 11.88 15.00 9.84
CA LYS A 123 11.31 14.17 10.92
C LYS A 123 9.97 14.71 11.38
N LYS A 124 9.88 16.04 11.60
CA LYS A 124 8.63 16.69 12.00
C LYS A 124 7.55 16.58 10.93
N PHE A 125 7.92 16.68 9.65
CA PHE A 125 6.98 16.58 8.53
C PHE A 125 6.42 15.16 8.36
N ILE A 126 7.29 14.14 8.33
CA ILE A 126 6.87 12.75 8.10
C ILE A 126 6.20 12.14 9.33
N GLY A 127 6.39 12.74 10.51
CA GLY A 127 5.83 12.25 11.76
C GLY A 127 6.58 11.03 12.32
N PRO A 128 6.04 10.41 13.39
CA PRO A 128 6.62 9.17 13.93
C PRO A 128 6.62 8.08 12.85
N THR A 129 7.72 7.35 12.77
CA THR A 129 7.85 6.18 11.90
C THR A 129 8.13 4.94 12.74
N ARG A 130 7.42 3.84 12.45
CA ARG A 130 7.69 2.52 13.08
C ARG A 130 9.08 1.98 12.77
N ASN A 131 9.73 2.49 11.72
CA ASN A 131 11.01 2.01 11.16
C ASN A 131 11.05 0.49 10.92
N LEU A 132 9.89 -0.15 10.78
CA LEU A 132 9.80 -1.60 10.78
C LEU A 132 10.36 -2.22 9.50
N CYS A 133 10.37 -1.50 8.38
CA CYS A 133 11.12 -1.94 7.19
C CYS A 133 12.61 -2.13 7.53
N ASN A 134 13.23 -1.14 8.19
CA ASN A 134 14.63 -1.22 8.62
C ASN A 134 14.84 -2.31 9.68
N TYR A 135 13.98 -2.39 10.70
CA TYR A 135 14.05 -3.46 11.70
C TYR A 135 13.88 -4.87 11.12
N SER A 136 13.24 -4.98 9.95
CA SER A 136 13.05 -6.25 9.25
C SER A 136 14.17 -6.55 8.25
N GLY A 137 15.20 -5.70 8.19
CA GLY A 137 16.39 -5.88 7.36
C GLY A 137 16.27 -5.35 5.94
N TYR A 138 15.22 -4.57 5.62
CA TYR A 138 15.07 -3.98 4.28
C TYR A 138 15.82 -2.65 4.18
N GLU A 139 16.72 -2.54 3.20
CA GLU A 139 17.50 -1.34 2.93
C GLU A 139 16.90 -0.51 1.80
N SER A 140 16.50 -1.16 0.69
CA SER A 140 15.79 -0.46 -0.37
C SER A 140 14.28 -0.62 -0.17
N VAL A 141 13.56 0.50 -0.16
CA VAL A 141 12.10 0.52 -0.04
C VAL A 141 11.51 1.52 -1.03
N ALA A 142 10.46 1.13 -1.73
CA ALA A 142 9.62 2.03 -2.52
C ALA A 142 8.14 1.82 -2.18
N LEU A 143 7.41 2.91 -1.97
CA LEU A 143 5.98 2.94 -1.66
C LEU A 143 5.30 3.79 -2.72
N ILE A 144 4.51 3.15 -3.59
CA ILE A 144 3.93 3.78 -4.77
C ILE A 144 2.40 3.78 -4.60
N PRO A 145 1.74 4.94 -4.59
CA PRO A 145 0.29 5.03 -4.37
C PRO A 145 -0.48 4.43 -5.56
N LEU A 146 -1.50 3.63 -5.27
CA LEU A 146 -2.49 3.19 -6.26
C LEU A 146 -3.56 4.28 -6.38
N LYS A 147 -3.45 5.11 -7.43
CA LYS A 147 -4.34 6.26 -7.66
C LYS A 147 -5.37 5.95 -8.73
N THR A 148 -6.63 6.28 -8.45
CA THR A 148 -7.73 6.26 -9.42
C THR A 148 -8.36 7.66 -9.51
N GLY A 149 -9.40 7.80 -10.33
CA GLY A 149 -10.18 9.04 -10.39
C GLY A 149 -10.88 9.40 -9.08
N THR A 150 -11.01 8.46 -8.14
CA THR A 150 -11.64 8.66 -6.82
C THR A 150 -10.65 8.92 -5.69
N GLY A 151 -9.35 8.85 -5.95
CA GLY A 151 -8.29 9.10 -4.97
C GLY A 151 -7.29 7.95 -4.84
N VAL A 152 -6.62 7.86 -3.69
CA VAL A 152 -5.69 6.76 -3.39
C VAL A 152 -6.48 5.59 -2.81
N ILE A 153 -6.57 4.49 -3.55
CA ILE A 153 -7.29 3.27 -3.12
C ILE A 153 -6.41 2.30 -2.32
N GLY A 154 -5.09 2.55 -2.30
CA GLY A 154 -4.11 1.68 -1.69
C GLY A 154 -2.68 2.07 -2.06
N LEU A 155 -1.73 1.14 -1.88
CA LEU A 155 -0.35 1.32 -2.33
C LEU A 155 0.30 0.00 -2.71
N VAL A 156 1.34 0.10 -3.53
CA VAL A 156 2.31 -0.96 -3.79
C VAL A 156 3.53 -0.73 -2.91
N HIS A 157 3.92 -1.77 -2.17
CA HIS A 157 5.06 -1.81 -1.28
C HIS A 157 6.14 -2.70 -1.89
N LEU A 158 7.29 -2.14 -2.20
CA LEU A 158 8.48 -2.85 -2.65
C LEU A 158 9.55 -2.76 -1.58
N ALA A 159 10.16 -3.89 -1.23
CA ALA A 159 11.21 -3.94 -0.23
C ALA A 159 12.27 -4.98 -0.57
N ASP A 160 13.53 -4.62 -0.35
CA ASP A 160 14.68 -5.47 -0.60
C ASP A 160 15.77 -5.27 0.47
N PRO A 161 16.40 -6.33 0.97
CA PRO A 161 17.51 -6.21 1.92
C PRO A 161 18.77 -5.61 1.29
N ARG A 162 18.90 -5.61 -0.03
CA ARG A 162 20.01 -4.95 -0.73
C ARG A 162 19.80 -3.45 -0.78
N GLU A 163 20.89 -2.71 -0.69
CA GLU A 163 20.91 -1.28 -1.00
C GLU A 163 20.87 -1.04 -2.52
N ASN A 164 20.57 0.20 -2.90
CA ASN A 164 20.70 0.69 -4.28
C ASN A 164 19.85 -0.03 -5.32
N MET A 165 18.67 -0.53 -4.91
CA MET A 165 17.71 -1.17 -5.80
C MET A 165 16.85 -0.20 -6.63
N PHE A 166 17.01 1.11 -6.49
CA PHE A 166 16.20 2.09 -7.22
C PHE A 166 17.05 3.20 -7.84
N THR A 167 16.63 3.65 -9.02
CA THR A 167 17.07 4.91 -9.64
C THR A 167 15.83 5.75 -9.93
N VAL A 168 16.00 7.03 -10.26
CA VAL A 168 14.87 7.90 -10.60
C VAL A 168 14.10 7.37 -11.81
N GLU A 169 14.82 6.85 -12.82
CA GLU A 169 14.24 6.26 -14.02
C GLU A 169 13.41 5.02 -13.65
N ARG A 170 13.96 4.12 -12.83
CA ARG A 170 13.25 2.92 -12.38
C ARG A 170 12.02 3.23 -11.54
N ILE A 171 12.08 4.25 -10.67
CA ILE A 171 10.89 4.71 -9.93
C ILE A 171 9.83 5.26 -10.89
N THR A 172 10.25 6.02 -11.91
CA THR A 172 9.33 6.57 -12.91
C THR A 172 8.64 5.47 -13.73
N GLU A 173 9.38 4.42 -14.09
CA GLU A 173 8.83 3.24 -14.78
C GLU A 173 7.86 2.45 -13.89
N LEU A 174 8.24 2.19 -12.64
CA LEU A 174 7.38 1.53 -11.66
C LEU A 174 6.09 2.33 -11.43
N GLU A 175 6.17 3.65 -11.33
CA GLU A 175 5.00 4.51 -11.19
C GLU A 175 4.03 4.38 -12.38
N GLN A 176 4.52 4.19 -13.60
CA GLN A 176 3.65 3.96 -14.77
C GLN A 176 2.95 2.61 -14.69
N VAL A 177 3.67 1.56 -14.32
CA VAL A 177 3.09 0.22 -14.14
C VAL A 177 2.03 0.22 -13.04
N VAL A 178 2.30 0.89 -11.91
CA VAL A 178 1.37 0.99 -10.79
C VAL A 178 0.15 1.84 -11.13
N GLU A 179 0.29 2.88 -11.96
CA GLU A 179 -0.82 3.69 -12.47
C GLU A 179 -1.80 2.84 -13.31
N GLU A 180 -1.29 2.04 -14.25
CA GLU A 180 -2.12 1.09 -15.02
C GLU A 180 -2.75 0.01 -14.11
N SER A 181 -1.97 -0.48 -13.14
CA SER A 181 -2.44 -1.46 -12.16
C SER A 181 -3.60 -0.94 -11.33
N ALA A 182 -3.58 0.33 -10.92
CA ALA A 182 -4.68 0.94 -10.17
C ALA A 182 -5.98 0.97 -10.99
N SER A 183 -5.90 1.25 -12.29
CA SER A 183 -7.06 1.18 -13.19
C SER A 183 -7.59 -0.25 -13.31
N MET A 184 -6.71 -1.24 -13.45
CA MET A 184 -7.10 -2.66 -13.49
C MET A 184 -7.80 -3.12 -12.21
N ILE A 185 -7.31 -2.70 -11.04
CA ILE A 185 -7.92 -3.01 -9.74
C ILE A 185 -9.32 -2.40 -9.65
N GLU A 186 -9.50 -1.14 -10.07
CA GLU A 186 -10.81 -0.49 -10.10
C GLU A 186 -11.79 -1.21 -11.03
N HIS A 187 -11.33 -1.69 -12.19
CA HIS A 187 -12.16 -2.48 -13.10
C HIS A 187 -12.53 -3.85 -12.53
N ALA A 188 -11.57 -4.56 -11.91
CA ALA A 188 -11.83 -5.84 -11.27
C ALA A 188 -12.84 -5.70 -10.13
N ASP A 189 -12.73 -4.64 -9.33
CA ASP A 189 -13.67 -4.31 -8.27
C ASP A 189 -15.09 -4.10 -8.82
N LYS A 190 -15.25 -3.35 -9.91
CA LYS A 190 -16.54 -3.14 -10.61
C LYS A 190 -17.11 -4.42 -11.23
N ILE A 191 -16.26 -5.29 -11.79
CA ILE A 191 -16.68 -6.58 -12.35
C ILE A 191 -17.23 -7.46 -11.23
N THR A 192 -16.51 -7.54 -10.13
CA THR A 192 -16.87 -8.34 -8.96
C THR A 192 -18.21 -7.91 -8.38
N GLU A 193 -18.44 -6.60 -8.29
CA GLU A 193 -19.73 -6.01 -7.90
C GLU A 193 -20.92 -6.46 -8.76
N LYS A 194 -20.68 -6.64 -10.06
CA LYS A 194 -21.72 -7.10 -10.99
C LYS A 194 -21.97 -8.60 -10.88
N LEU A 195 -20.92 -9.39 -10.64
CA LEU A 195 -21.03 -10.83 -10.42
C LEU A 195 -21.87 -11.14 -9.18
N LEU A 196 -21.61 -10.46 -8.05
CA LEU A 196 -22.41 -10.62 -6.83
C LEU A 196 -23.89 -10.30 -7.04
N LYS A 197 -24.20 -9.25 -7.83
CA LYS A 197 -25.59 -8.92 -8.18
C LYS A 197 -26.26 -10.03 -8.99
N ILE A 198 -25.51 -10.70 -9.88
CA ILE A 198 -26.01 -11.86 -10.63
C ILE A 198 -26.29 -13.01 -9.67
N ASP A 199 -25.39 -13.30 -8.72
CA ASP A 199 -25.57 -14.38 -7.74
C ASP A 199 -26.77 -14.15 -6.83
N GLN A 200 -27.02 -12.89 -6.43
CA GLN A 200 -28.21 -12.50 -5.68
C GLN A 200 -29.49 -12.74 -6.49
N ILE A 201 -29.51 -12.37 -7.78
CA ILE A 201 -30.66 -12.62 -8.67
C ILE A 201 -30.91 -14.12 -8.82
N ILE A 202 -29.84 -14.92 -9.01
CA ILE A 202 -29.95 -16.39 -9.12
C ILE A 202 -30.50 -16.98 -7.83
N SER A 203 -30.06 -16.51 -6.67
CA SER A 203 -30.50 -17.02 -5.36
C SER A 203 -31.98 -16.70 -5.13
N ALA A 204 -32.41 -15.47 -5.40
CA ALA A 204 -33.80 -15.05 -5.26
C ALA A 204 -34.76 -15.78 -6.23
N ALA A 205 -34.28 -16.24 -7.39
CA ALA A 205 -35.09 -17.01 -8.34
C ALA A 205 -35.26 -18.49 -7.95
N ARG A 206 -34.53 -18.98 -6.94
CA ARG A 206 -34.56 -20.36 -6.45
C ARG A 206 -35.41 -20.54 -5.17
N GLU A 207 -35.86 -19.44 -4.57
CA GLU A 207 -36.82 -19.40 -3.45
C GLU A 207 -38.27 -19.39 -3.95
#